data_AF-A0A957ZTR3-F1
#
_entry.id   AF-A0A957ZTR3-F1
#
_cell.length_a   1.000
_cell.length_b   1.000
_cell.length_c   1.000
_cell.angle_alpha   90.00
_cell.angle_beta   90.00
_cell.angle_gamma   90.00
#
_symmetry.space_group_name_H-M   'P 1'
#
loop_
_entity.id
_entity.type
_entity.pdbx_description
1 polymer ?
#
loop_
_entity_poly.entity_id
_entity_poly.type
_entity_poly.pdbx_seq_one_letter_code
_entity_poly.pdbx_strand_id
1 'polypeptide(L)'
;TDVTSGLDGWVNAGGAYVECAMSVTTLGLGVIPPTPDPLDVSVWASSGRAYSVRDRLAGQGLAVGVPVYSDRTYTYLDLPSFVRGATYILTANDDKAMVRDQLSVVVTVSKPVDLYVAHSDGYATKPAWLAPFTDTGVDLNFIDNEDRLVRLSLFRRSVAAGQYVLGSNGPGGTDINTMYTILILE
;
A
#
# COMPACT_ATOMS: atom_id res chain seq x y z
N THR A 1 -10.72 -2.76 -27.26
CA THR A 1 -9.89 -2.81 -28.47
C THR A 1 -8.71 -3.72 -28.17
N ASP A 2 -8.85 -4.98 -28.55
CA ASP A 2 -7.79 -5.98 -28.41
C ASP A 2 -6.55 -5.55 -29.18
N VAL A 3 -5.40 -5.56 -28.51
CA VAL A 3 -4.10 -5.45 -29.17
C VAL A 3 -3.65 -6.86 -29.50
N THR A 4 -4.18 -7.42 -30.59
CA THR A 4 -3.57 -8.60 -31.20
C THR A 4 -2.30 -8.13 -31.90
N SER A 5 -1.14 -8.20 -31.24
CA SER A 5 0.15 -8.08 -31.94
C SER A 5 0.39 -9.37 -32.70
N GLY A 6 -0.25 -9.46 -33.86
CA GLY A 6 0.05 -10.46 -34.87
C GLY A 6 1.46 -10.24 -35.40
N LEU A 7 2.36 -11.16 -35.07
CA LEU A 7 3.51 -11.63 -35.85
C LEU A 7 4.05 -12.86 -35.11
N ASP A 8 4.35 -13.93 -35.84
CA ASP A 8 4.87 -15.18 -35.27
C ASP A 8 6.19 -14.89 -34.52
N GLY A 9 6.27 -15.26 -33.23
CA GLY A 9 7.46 -15.06 -32.40
C GLY A 9 7.43 -13.93 -31.35
N TRP A 10 6.32 -13.18 -31.22
CA TRP A 10 6.14 -12.28 -30.07
C TRP A 10 5.70 -13.07 -28.84
N VAL A 11 6.52 -13.08 -27.78
CA VAL A 11 6.03 -13.43 -26.44
C VAL A 11 5.12 -12.30 -25.96
N ASN A 12 3.86 -12.63 -25.63
CA ASN A 12 2.99 -11.71 -24.91
C ASN A 12 3.64 -11.38 -23.55
N ALA A 13 4.37 -10.28 -23.49
CA ALA A 13 4.72 -9.66 -22.23
C ALA A 13 3.40 -9.17 -21.62
N GLY A 14 2.86 -9.91 -20.65
CA GLY A 14 1.72 -9.43 -19.86
C GLY A 14 2.02 -8.02 -19.34
N GLY A 15 1.00 -7.18 -19.16
CA GLY A 15 1.18 -5.76 -18.81
C GLY A 15 2.12 -5.48 -17.64
N ALA A 16 2.35 -6.46 -16.74
CA ALA A 16 3.30 -6.41 -15.64
C ALA A 16 4.79 -6.31 -16.04
N TYR A 17 5.18 -6.69 -17.27
CA TYR A 17 6.58 -6.69 -17.71
C TYR A 17 7.02 -5.38 -18.38
N VAL A 18 6.08 -4.46 -18.66
CA VAL A 18 6.34 -3.23 -19.43
C VAL A 18 6.57 -2.01 -18.52
N GLU A 19 6.36 -2.13 -17.20
CA GLU A 19 6.45 -1.00 -16.27
C GLU A 19 7.88 -0.53 -15.93
N CYS A 20 8.93 -1.28 -16.27
CA CYS A 20 10.31 -0.80 -16.10
C CYS A 20 10.72 0.18 -17.22
N ALA A 21 10.20 1.42 -17.20
CA ALA A 21 10.70 2.64 -17.86
C ALA A 21 11.29 2.56 -19.31
N MET A 22 11.12 1.45 -20.01
CA MET A 22 11.64 1.19 -21.35
C MET A 22 10.44 1.04 -22.28
N SER A 23 10.29 1.98 -23.18
CA SER A 23 9.33 1.85 -24.28
C SER A 23 9.67 0.60 -25.10
N VAL A 24 8.67 -0.22 -25.41
CA VAL A 24 8.80 -1.43 -26.25
C VAL A 24 9.51 -1.14 -27.59
N THR A 25 9.43 0.11 -28.07
CA THR A 25 10.09 0.60 -29.29
C THR A 25 11.63 0.68 -29.23
N THR A 26 12.25 0.51 -28.05
CA THR A 26 13.71 0.58 -27.89
C THR A 26 14.39 -0.79 -27.79
N LEU A 27 13.61 -1.88 -27.76
CA LEU A 27 14.16 -3.23 -27.70
C LEU A 27 14.53 -3.72 -29.11
N GLY A 28 15.80 -4.09 -29.29
CA GLY A 28 16.24 -4.76 -30.50
C GLY A 28 15.58 -6.14 -30.64
N LEU A 29 15.32 -6.56 -31.89
CA LEU A 29 14.85 -7.90 -32.20
C LEU A 29 15.76 -8.96 -31.54
N GLY A 30 15.15 -9.87 -30.75
CA GLY A 30 15.86 -10.95 -30.05
C GLY A 30 16.41 -10.61 -28.67
N VAL A 31 16.24 -9.38 -28.18
CA VAL A 31 16.60 -9.00 -26.80
C VAL A 31 15.44 -9.36 -25.86
N ILE A 32 15.70 -10.22 -24.88
CA ILE A 32 14.77 -10.44 -23.77
C ILE A 32 14.74 -9.13 -22.96
N PRO A 33 13.56 -8.50 -22.74
CA PRO A 33 13.48 -7.34 -21.87
C PRO A 33 14.09 -7.70 -20.50
N PRO A 34 14.85 -6.81 -19.86
CA PRO A 34 15.33 -7.09 -18.51
C PRO A 34 14.10 -7.35 -17.63
N THR A 35 14.10 -8.48 -16.93
CA THR A 35 13.09 -8.75 -15.91
C THR A 35 13.14 -7.60 -14.91
N PRO A 36 12.02 -6.93 -14.63
CA PRO A 36 11.95 -6.01 -13.50
C PRO A 36 12.54 -6.70 -12.28
N ASP A 37 13.53 -6.08 -11.64
CA ASP A 37 13.96 -6.53 -10.32
C ASP A 37 12.71 -6.51 -9.43
N PRO A 38 12.28 -7.61 -8.78
CA PRO A 38 11.05 -7.61 -8.00
C PRO A 38 11.25 -6.83 -6.69
N LEU A 39 10.23 -6.04 -6.30
CA LEU A 39 10.21 -5.40 -4.98
C LEU A 39 9.75 -6.44 -3.95
N ASP A 40 10.65 -6.82 -3.06
CA ASP A 40 10.31 -7.66 -1.92
C ASP A 40 9.83 -6.77 -0.77
N VAL A 41 8.62 -7.05 -0.30
CA VAL A 41 8.00 -6.41 0.85
C VAL A 41 7.67 -7.48 1.89
N SER A 42 8.04 -7.23 3.14
CA SER A 42 7.53 -8.00 4.28
C SER A 42 6.99 -7.10 5.38
N VAL A 43 6.06 -7.64 6.16
CA VAL A 43 5.47 -6.94 7.29
C VAL A 43 5.35 -7.85 8.49
N TRP A 44 5.58 -7.29 9.67
CA TRP A 44 5.36 -7.93 10.96
C TRP A 44 4.75 -6.94 11.95
N ALA A 45 3.83 -7.39 12.78
CA ALA A 45 3.23 -6.58 13.84
C ALA A 45 3.49 -7.22 15.21
N SER A 46 3.91 -6.41 16.18
CA SER A 46 4.22 -6.87 17.54
C SER A 46 3.00 -7.43 18.30
N SER A 47 1.79 -7.13 17.84
CA SER A 47 0.54 -7.68 18.36
C SER A 47 0.36 -9.17 18.08
N GLY A 48 1.12 -9.73 17.13
CA GLY A 48 0.93 -11.09 16.62
C GLY A 48 -0.31 -11.27 15.73
N ARG A 49 -1.06 -10.20 15.45
CA ARG A 49 -2.19 -10.25 14.51
C ARG A 49 -1.71 -10.35 13.06
N ALA A 50 -2.58 -10.85 12.20
CA ALA A 50 -2.26 -11.07 10.80
C ALA A 50 -2.17 -9.74 10.03
N TYR A 51 -0.99 -9.48 9.47
CA TYR A 51 -0.76 -8.45 8.45
C TYR A 51 -0.37 -9.17 7.17
N SER A 52 -0.89 -8.74 6.02
CA SER A 52 -0.58 -9.40 4.75
C SER A 52 -0.26 -8.40 3.65
N VAL A 53 0.84 -8.67 2.94
CA VAL A 53 1.23 -7.92 1.75
C VAL A 53 0.35 -8.37 0.59
N ARG A 54 -0.16 -7.41 -0.17
CA ARG A 54 -0.90 -7.60 -1.41
C ARG A 54 -0.03 -7.08 -2.55
N ASP A 55 0.64 -8.01 -3.21
CA ASP A 55 1.63 -7.72 -4.23
C ASP A 55 0.96 -7.38 -5.57
N ARG A 56 1.34 -6.23 -6.13
CA ARG A 56 0.87 -5.78 -7.44
C ARG A 56 1.24 -6.75 -8.56
N LEU A 57 2.44 -7.33 -8.52
CA LEU A 57 2.90 -8.25 -9.58
C LEU A 57 2.18 -9.60 -9.53
N ALA A 58 1.63 -9.96 -8.37
CA ALA A 58 0.75 -11.11 -8.19
C ALA A 58 -0.73 -10.83 -8.57
N GLY A 59 -1.03 -9.67 -9.17
CA GLY A 59 -2.40 -9.28 -9.53
C GLY A 59 -3.26 -8.90 -8.33
N GLN A 60 -2.65 -8.62 -7.17
CA GLN A 60 -3.35 -8.21 -5.95
C GLN A 60 -3.22 -6.71 -5.68
N GLY A 61 -2.80 -5.92 -6.68
CA GLY A 61 -2.60 -4.48 -6.54
C GLY A 61 -3.86 -3.74 -6.08
N LEU A 62 -3.66 -2.60 -5.44
CA LEU A 62 -4.72 -1.79 -4.86
C LEU A 62 -5.75 -1.37 -5.93
N ALA A 63 -7.03 -1.64 -5.67
CA ALA A 63 -8.14 -1.24 -6.55
C ALA A 63 -9.40 -0.94 -5.73
N VAL A 64 -10.39 -0.30 -6.36
CA VAL A 64 -11.71 -0.13 -5.72
C VAL A 64 -12.33 -1.51 -5.50
N GLY A 65 -12.97 -1.70 -4.34
CA GLY A 65 -13.60 -2.96 -3.95
C GLY A 65 -12.66 -4.00 -3.34
N VAL A 66 -11.35 -3.73 -3.23
CA VAL A 66 -10.42 -4.63 -2.52
C VAL A 66 -10.45 -4.36 -1.00
N PRO A 67 -10.10 -5.36 -0.16
CA PRO A 67 -10.15 -5.22 1.29
C PRO A 67 -9.26 -4.10 1.83
N VAL A 68 -9.71 -3.44 2.90
CA VAL A 68 -8.92 -2.43 3.64
C VAL A 68 -8.08 -3.09 4.75
N TYR A 69 -8.66 -4.07 5.46
CA TYR A 69 -8.07 -4.73 6.62
C TYR A 69 -8.07 -6.25 6.47
N SER A 70 -7.24 -6.93 7.26
CA SER A 70 -7.16 -8.40 7.29
C SER A 70 -8.29 -9.04 8.10
N ASP A 71 -8.91 -8.29 9.01
CA ASP A 71 -9.90 -8.75 10.00
C ASP A 71 -11.25 -8.03 9.88
N ARG A 72 -11.50 -7.33 8.76
CA ARG A 72 -12.78 -6.69 8.43
C ARG A 72 -13.14 -6.91 6.96
N THR A 73 -14.42 -6.77 6.66
CA THR A 73 -14.97 -6.87 5.31
C THR A 73 -15.06 -5.53 4.58
N TYR A 74 -14.43 -4.48 5.12
CA TYR A 74 -14.43 -3.15 4.51
C TYR A 74 -13.63 -3.16 3.22
N THR A 75 -14.10 -2.40 2.23
CA THR A 75 -13.44 -2.28 0.93
C THR A 75 -13.26 -0.82 0.55
N TYR A 76 -12.19 -0.51 -0.17
CA TYR A 76 -11.95 0.84 -0.67
C TYR A 76 -13.04 1.27 -1.65
N LEU A 77 -13.64 2.43 -1.39
CA LEU A 77 -14.73 3.00 -2.20
C LEU A 77 -14.21 3.76 -3.42
N ASP A 78 -13.14 4.53 -3.22
CA ASP A 78 -12.46 5.31 -4.24
C ASP A 78 -10.96 5.32 -3.97
N LEU A 79 -10.20 5.63 -5.03
CA LEU A 79 -8.75 5.70 -5.00
C LEU A 79 -8.27 6.80 -5.97
N PRO A 80 -7.34 7.67 -5.56
CA PRO A 80 -6.67 8.56 -6.49
C PRO A 80 -5.88 7.73 -7.52
N SER A 81 -5.76 8.23 -8.76
CA SER A 81 -5.18 7.45 -9.87
C SER A 81 -3.76 7.00 -9.60
N PHE A 82 -2.97 7.82 -8.90
CA PHE A 82 -1.55 7.54 -8.66
C PHE A 82 -1.28 6.36 -7.71
N VAL A 83 -2.26 5.90 -6.92
CA VAL A 83 -2.09 4.71 -6.03
C VAL A 83 -2.75 3.44 -6.58
N ARG A 84 -3.44 3.52 -7.72
CA ARG A 84 -4.09 2.33 -8.31
C ARG A 84 -3.01 1.35 -8.77
N GLY A 85 -3.20 0.08 -8.43
CA GLY A 85 -2.24 -0.98 -8.69
C GLY A 85 -1.04 -0.99 -7.74
N ALA A 86 -0.99 -0.15 -6.71
CA ALA A 86 0.11 -0.17 -5.73
C ALA A 86 0.13 -1.50 -4.94
N THR A 87 1.32 -1.91 -4.51
CA THR A 87 1.45 -2.91 -3.45
C THR A 87 0.95 -2.29 -2.14
N TYR A 88 0.16 -3.02 -1.37
CA TYR A 88 -0.38 -2.50 -0.11
C TYR A 88 -0.42 -3.58 0.97
N ILE A 89 -0.54 -3.17 2.21
CA ILE A 89 -0.60 -4.08 3.36
C ILE A 89 -1.99 -4.01 3.98
N LEU A 90 -2.63 -5.17 4.10
CA LEU A 90 -3.79 -5.34 4.96
C LEU A 90 -3.31 -5.35 6.41
N THR A 91 -3.59 -4.28 7.14
CA THR A 91 -3.38 -4.21 8.58
C THR A 91 -4.54 -4.86 9.33
N ALA A 92 -4.33 -5.28 10.57
CA ALA A 92 -5.42 -5.75 11.42
C ALA A 92 -6.11 -4.55 12.07
N ASN A 93 -7.39 -4.35 11.80
CA ASN A 93 -8.13 -3.21 12.35
C ASN A 93 -8.27 -3.31 13.88
N ASP A 94 -8.24 -4.51 14.46
CA ASP A 94 -8.27 -4.70 15.92
C ASP A 94 -7.06 -4.07 16.63
N ASP A 95 -5.93 -3.88 15.93
CA ASP A 95 -4.77 -3.19 16.49
C ASP A 95 -5.00 -1.69 16.72
N LYS A 96 -6.13 -1.14 16.26
CA LYS A 96 -6.54 0.24 16.56
C LYS A 96 -6.64 0.55 18.06
N ALA A 97 -6.91 -0.47 18.88
CA ALA A 97 -7.01 -0.34 20.32
C ALA A 97 -5.65 -0.35 21.01
N MET A 98 -4.57 -0.68 20.29
CA MET A 98 -3.20 -0.54 20.79
C MET A 98 -2.81 0.92 20.71
N VAL A 99 -2.63 1.53 21.88
CA VAL A 99 -2.36 2.96 22.05
C VAL A 99 -1.13 3.14 22.91
N ARG A 100 -0.45 4.29 22.79
CA ARG A 100 0.89 4.46 23.39
C ARG A 100 1.82 3.36 22.83
N ASP A 101 3.05 3.21 23.26
CA ASP A 101 4.05 2.33 22.58
C ASP A 101 3.79 0.80 22.66
N GLN A 102 2.53 0.35 22.57
CA GLN A 102 2.03 -1.03 22.66
C GLN A 102 2.13 -1.80 21.33
N LEU A 103 2.22 -1.09 20.20
CA LEU A 103 2.30 -1.66 18.86
C LEU A 103 3.50 -1.09 18.09
N SER A 104 4.23 -2.02 17.47
CA SER A 104 5.22 -1.78 16.44
C SER A 104 4.87 -2.60 15.20
N VAL A 105 4.68 -1.93 14.06
CA VAL A 105 4.54 -2.56 12.75
C VAL A 105 5.84 -2.33 11.97
N VAL A 106 6.55 -3.41 11.69
CA VAL A 106 7.83 -3.39 10.96
C VAL A 106 7.54 -3.71 9.51
N VAL A 107 7.84 -2.76 8.62
CA VAL A 107 7.78 -2.94 7.16
C VAL A 107 9.21 -3.02 6.64
N THR A 108 9.53 -4.07 5.88
CA THR A 108 10.82 -4.22 5.21
C THR A 108 10.63 -4.10 3.71
N VAL A 109 11.46 -3.31 3.05
CA VAL A 109 11.46 -3.12 1.59
C VAL A 109 12.87 -3.36 1.02
N SER A 110 12.98 -4.09 -0.09
CA SER A 110 14.29 -4.44 -0.68
C SER A 110 14.95 -3.34 -1.49
N LYS A 111 14.23 -2.25 -1.80
CA LYS A 111 14.68 -1.14 -2.66
C LYS A 111 14.17 0.21 -2.16
N PRO A 112 14.68 1.34 -2.69
CA PRO A 112 14.06 2.63 -2.49
C PRO A 112 12.60 2.63 -2.98
N VAL A 113 11.71 3.18 -2.17
CA VAL A 113 10.27 3.28 -2.46
C VAL A 113 9.69 4.55 -1.85
N ASP A 114 8.49 4.91 -2.28
CA ASP A 114 7.59 5.77 -1.52
C ASP A 114 6.71 4.92 -0.60
N LEU A 115 6.94 5.07 0.71
CA LEU A 115 6.11 4.48 1.74
C LEU A 115 4.98 5.44 2.07
N TYR A 116 3.75 4.97 1.92
CA TYR A 116 2.55 5.71 2.27
C TYR A 116 1.84 5.11 3.47
N VAL A 117 1.29 5.97 4.31
CA VAL A 117 0.45 5.61 5.46
C VAL A 117 -0.86 6.37 5.34
N ALA A 118 -1.98 5.66 5.22
CA ALA A 118 -3.31 6.26 5.24
C ALA A 118 -3.85 6.22 6.67
N HIS A 119 -4.00 7.39 7.31
CA HIS A 119 -4.34 7.50 8.72
C HIS A 119 -5.65 8.24 8.94
N SER A 120 -6.52 7.66 9.78
CA SER A 120 -7.88 8.18 10.00
C SER A 120 -7.93 9.63 10.42
N ASP A 121 -8.88 10.38 9.85
CA ASP A 121 -9.22 11.76 10.22
C ASP A 121 -10.12 11.87 11.44
N GLY A 122 -10.62 10.74 11.93
CA GLY A 122 -11.26 10.69 13.25
C GLY A 122 -10.31 11.07 14.39
N TYR A 123 -8.99 10.94 14.19
CA TYR A 123 -7.99 11.37 15.15
C TYR A 123 -7.67 12.86 15.01
N ALA A 124 -8.03 13.65 16.02
CA ALA A 124 -7.72 15.09 16.07
C ALA A 124 -6.21 15.37 16.13
N THR A 125 -5.45 14.48 16.78
CA THR A 125 -3.99 14.53 16.87
C THR A 125 -3.41 13.28 16.22
N LYS A 126 -2.51 13.45 15.26
CA LYS A 126 -1.82 12.32 14.62
C LYS A 126 -0.65 11.83 15.51
N PRO A 127 -0.28 10.55 15.47
CA PRO A 127 0.86 10.02 16.23
C PRO A 127 2.18 10.70 15.88
N ALA A 128 3.06 10.87 16.87
CA ALA A 128 4.35 11.55 16.68
C ALA A 128 5.27 10.85 15.65
N TRP A 129 5.17 9.53 15.51
CA TRP A 129 5.95 8.77 14.53
C TRP A 129 5.56 9.08 13.07
N LEU A 130 4.39 9.68 12.84
CA LEU A 130 3.93 10.09 11.51
C LEU A 130 4.53 11.44 11.07
N ALA A 131 5.11 12.23 11.99
CA ALA A 131 5.69 13.54 11.70
C ALA A 131 6.74 13.57 10.55
N PRO A 132 7.55 12.52 10.31
CA PRO A 132 8.46 12.47 9.16
C PRO A 132 7.78 12.24 7.79
N PHE A 133 6.47 12.02 7.75
CA PHE A 133 5.71 11.88 6.53
C PHE A 133 5.03 13.20 6.14
N THR A 134 4.97 13.47 4.85
CA THR A 134 4.29 14.62 4.29
C THR A 134 2.86 14.25 3.94
N ASP A 135 1.89 15.03 4.40
CA ASP A 135 0.50 14.91 3.97
C ASP A 135 0.40 15.21 2.46
N THR A 136 -0.24 14.30 1.72
CA THR A 136 -0.43 14.45 0.27
C THR A 136 -1.64 15.32 -0.08
N GLY A 137 -2.51 15.61 0.89
CA GLY A 137 -3.76 16.33 0.69
C GLY A 137 -4.85 15.52 -0.01
N VAL A 138 -4.67 14.20 -0.13
CA VAL A 138 -5.69 13.28 -0.65
C VAL A 138 -6.06 12.23 0.39
N ASP A 139 -7.28 11.73 0.28
CA ASP A 139 -7.82 10.73 1.20
C ASP A 139 -8.13 9.42 0.47
N LEU A 140 -8.09 8.32 1.23
CA LEU A 140 -8.70 7.05 0.86
C LEU A 140 -9.96 6.84 1.68
N ASN A 141 -11.01 6.33 1.03
CA ASN A 141 -12.33 6.23 1.64
C ASN A 141 -12.86 4.79 1.67
N PHE A 142 -13.62 4.47 2.72
CA PHE A 142 -14.43 3.26 2.80
C PHE A 142 -15.67 3.47 3.69
N ILE A 143 -16.61 2.54 3.64
CA ILE A 143 -17.77 2.51 4.55
C ILE A 143 -17.56 1.43 5.61
N ASP A 144 -17.72 1.78 6.89
CA ASP A 144 -17.63 0.82 8.00
C ASP A 144 -18.93 0.04 8.23
N ASN A 145 -18.95 -0.83 9.24
CA ASN A 145 -20.13 -1.64 9.58
C ASN A 145 -21.28 -0.86 10.23
N GLU A 146 -21.10 0.43 10.49
CA GLU A 146 -22.11 1.34 11.03
C GLU A 146 -22.60 2.33 9.95
N ASP A 147 -22.35 2.01 8.67
CA ASP A 147 -22.67 2.82 7.49
C ASP A 147 -22.04 4.23 7.51
N ARG A 148 -20.91 4.40 8.20
CA ARG A 148 -20.19 5.66 8.26
C ARG A 148 -19.11 5.71 7.20
N LEU A 149 -19.01 6.86 6.53
CA LEU A 149 -17.89 7.18 5.67
C LEU A 149 -16.65 7.45 6.52
N VAL A 150 -15.63 6.60 6.37
CA VAL A 150 -14.32 6.76 6.99
C VAL A 150 -13.35 7.34 5.97
N ARG A 151 -12.68 8.43 6.35
CA ARG A 151 -11.63 9.09 5.57
C ARG A 151 -10.26 8.81 6.19
N LEU A 152 -9.31 8.41 5.35
CA LEU A 152 -7.92 8.20 5.72
C LEU A 152 -7.05 9.17 4.92
N SER A 153 -6.58 10.26 5.54
CA SER A 153 -5.58 11.11 4.88
C SER A 153 -4.29 10.35 4.61
N LEU A 154 -3.78 10.52 3.40
CA LEU A 154 -2.65 9.77 2.89
C LEU A 154 -1.36 10.56 3.09
N PHE A 155 -0.44 10.00 3.88
CA PHE A 155 0.85 10.58 4.19
C PHE A 155 1.96 9.82 3.46
N ARG A 156 2.96 10.51 2.92
CA ARG A 156 4.05 9.95 2.11
C ARG A 156 5.41 10.19 2.74
N ARG A 157 6.30 9.21 2.64
CA ARG A 157 7.74 9.38 2.85
C ARG A 157 8.54 8.54 1.87
N SER A 158 9.47 9.17 1.15
CA SER A 158 10.46 8.43 0.36
C SER A 158 11.50 7.80 1.28
N VAL A 159 11.77 6.52 1.06
CA VAL A 159 12.62 5.71 1.92
C VAL A 159 13.58 4.86 1.07
N ALA A 160 14.72 4.48 1.64
CA ALA A 160 15.67 3.58 1.00
C ALA A 160 15.26 2.11 1.24
N ALA A 161 16.04 1.16 0.71
CA ALA A 161 15.94 -0.23 1.12
C ALA A 161 16.22 -0.34 2.64
N GLY A 162 15.41 -1.13 3.36
CA GLY A 162 15.60 -1.32 4.78
C GLY A 162 14.33 -1.62 5.56
N GLN A 163 14.42 -1.51 6.88
CA GLN A 163 13.33 -1.73 7.83
C GLN A 163 12.82 -0.41 8.39
N TYR A 164 11.50 -0.26 8.42
CA TYR A 164 10.80 0.91 8.91
C TYR A 164 9.78 0.50 9.97
N VAL A 165 9.89 1.11 11.15
CA VAL A 165 9.00 0.85 12.29
C VAL A 165 7.92 1.94 12.31
N LEU A 166 6.67 1.53 12.18
CA LEU A 166 5.49 2.36 12.39
C LEU A 166 4.92 2.04 13.79
N GLY A 167 4.57 3.09 14.53
CA GLY A 167 4.13 2.96 15.91
C GLY A 167 2.63 2.71 16.04
N SER A 168 2.15 2.83 17.27
CA SER A 168 0.74 2.63 17.60
C SER A 168 -0.19 3.68 16.97
N ASN A 169 -1.45 3.28 16.73
CA ASN A 169 -2.40 4.02 15.89
C ASN A 169 -2.84 5.34 16.50
N GLY A 170 -3.17 5.34 17.80
CA GLY A 170 -3.59 6.55 18.52
C GLY A 170 -2.43 7.17 19.30
N PRO A 171 -2.36 8.52 19.41
CA PRO A 171 -1.37 9.20 20.26
C PRO A 171 -1.58 8.94 21.78
N GLY A 172 -2.65 8.23 22.15
CA GLY A 172 -3.06 7.93 23.53
C GLY A 172 -4.45 8.45 23.86
N GLY A 173 -5.01 8.02 24.99
CA GLY A 173 -6.36 8.41 25.44
C GLY A 173 -7.42 7.36 25.12
N THR A 174 -8.69 7.74 25.15
CA THR A 174 -9.85 6.88 24.84
C THR A 174 -10.32 7.02 23.39
N ASP A 175 -9.68 7.88 22.60
CA ASP A 175 -10.00 8.08 21.19
C ASP A 175 -9.45 6.89 20.39
N ILE A 176 -10.36 6.08 19.85
CA ILE A 176 -10.04 4.87 19.11
C ILE A 176 -10.78 4.97 17.77
N ASN A 177 -10.03 5.22 16.71
CA ASN A 177 -10.52 5.20 15.33
C ASN A 177 -9.91 4.03 14.58
N THR A 178 -10.27 3.83 13.33
CA THR A 178 -9.78 2.70 12.52
C THR A 178 -8.24 2.69 12.40
N MET A 179 -7.65 1.50 12.25
CA MET A 179 -6.21 1.30 12.07
C MET A 179 -5.72 1.97 10.78
N TYR A 180 -4.50 2.51 10.75
CA TYR A 180 -3.91 2.99 9.51
C TYR A 180 -3.69 1.84 8.51
N THR A 181 -3.64 2.15 7.22
CA THR A 181 -3.21 1.21 6.16
C THR A 181 -1.92 1.70 5.51
N ILE A 182 -1.20 0.80 4.83
CA ILE A 182 0.13 1.08 4.28
C ILE A 182 0.13 0.77 2.79
N LEU A 183 0.69 1.67 1.98
CA LEU A 183 0.88 1.47 0.54
C LEU A 183 2.34 1.70 0.17
N ILE A 184 2.79 1.03 -0.87
CA ILE A 184 4.19 1.04 -1.31
C ILE A 184 4.21 1.21 -2.83
N LEU A 185 4.89 2.27 -3.28
CA LEU A 185 5.07 2.59 -4.68
C LEU A 185 6.56 2.75 -5.00
N GLU A 186 6.96 2.33 -6.20
CA GLU A 186 8.32 2.47 -6.74
C GLU A 186 8.47 3.75 -7.56
#